data_AF-A0A0F3P074-F1
#
_entry.id   AF-A0A0F3P074-F1
#
_cell.length_a   1.000
_cell.length_b   1.000
_cell.length_c   1.000
_cell.angle_alpha   90.00
_cell.angle_beta   90.00
_cell.angle_gamma   90.00
#
_symmetry.space_group_name_H-M   'P 1'
#
loop_
_entity.id
_entity.type
_entity.pdbx_description
1 polymer ?
#
loop_
_entity_poly.entity_id
_entity_poly.type
_entity_poly.pdbx_seq_one_letter_code
_entity_poly.pdbx_strand_id
1 'polypeptide(L)'
;MNFQNQGNFTRGSQLFAHKLRMFGQGSINVFTIGLGLSIFWIICRLYQKVCLSSLYYFVIERYVQLKLAIGEHFYDIDQIGIKFYSLRFKKWMHLNAQDFLHEFYTGQHGFKIQQLWEFLINSALLESLVVFAIGVIISIVFFTAQGKKTIIKAKIRGADFVECKCLSKMLKSAKKASKICFGGLPLVKNSERLHILITGTTGTGKTNMLNELLPQIRLHKDRAIIVDTTGAFTDRFFDPCMIKISEIAIK
;
A
#
# COMPACT_ATOMS: atom_id res chain seq x y z
N MET A 1 -27.29 36.68 8.21
CA MET A 1 -26.78 35.43 7.61
C MET A 1 -25.52 35.01 8.35
N ASN A 2 -25.53 33.84 9.01
CA ASN A 2 -24.44 33.39 9.89
C ASN A 2 -23.17 33.00 9.11
N PHE A 3 -22.13 33.82 9.18
CA PHE A 3 -20.81 33.57 8.59
C PHE A 3 -20.11 32.30 9.12
N GLN A 4 -20.45 31.84 10.34
CA GLN A 4 -19.91 30.57 10.89
C GLN A 4 -20.39 29.32 10.12
N ASN A 5 -21.60 29.33 9.56
CA ASN A 5 -22.11 28.20 8.78
C ASN A 5 -21.46 28.13 7.38
N GLN A 6 -21.07 29.27 6.81
CA GLN A 6 -20.36 29.29 5.53
C GLN A 6 -18.99 28.62 5.65
N GLY A 7 -18.24 28.89 6.73
CA GLY A 7 -16.94 28.24 6.98
C GLY A 7 -17.03 26.72 7.13
N ASN A 8 -18.09 26.21 7.79
CA ASN A 8 -18.30 24.78 7.95
C ASN A 8 -18.77 24.10 6.65
N PHE A 9 -19.67 24.73 5.90
CA PHE A 9 -20.13 24.23 4.60
C PHE A 9 -19.00 24.19 3.56
N THR A 10 -18.20 25.25 3.46
CA THR A 10 -17.06 25.32 2.53
C THR A 10 -15.96 24.32 2.89
N ARG A 11 -15.64 24.15 4.19
CA ARG A 11 -14.68 23.12 4.62
C ARG A 11 -15.19 21.70 4.38
N GLY A 12 -16.47 21.44 4.67
CA GLY A 12 -17.10 20.15 4.45
C GLY A 12 -17.14 19.77 2.96
N SER A 13 -17.53 20.70 2.10
CA SER A 13 -17.57 20.50 0.65
C SER A 13 -16.18 20.28 0.05
N GLN A 14 -15.15 21.02 0.48
CA GLN A 14 -13.77 20.79 0.05
C GLN A 14 -13.22 19.42 0.48
N LEU A 15 -13.45 19.02 1.75
CA LEU A 15 -13.04 17.70 2.24
C LEU A 15 -13.75 16.56 1.50
N PHE A 16 -15.04 16.71 1.22
CA PHE A 16 -15.80 15.74 0.44
C PHE A 16 -15.29 15.62 -0.99
N ALA A 17 -15.11 16.75 -1.69
CA ALA A 17 -14.57 16.77 -3.06
C ALA A 17 -13.17 16.14 -3.13
N HIS A 18 -12.32 16.42 -2.15
CA HIS A 18 -10.99 15.83 -2.06
C HIS A 18 -11.04 14.31 -1.84
N LYS A 19 -11.91 13.82 -0.93
CA LYS A 19 -12.12 12.38 -0.74
C LYS A 19 -12.68 11.70 -1.98
N LEU A 20 -13.62 12.33 -2.67
CA LEU A 20 -14.20 11.82 -3.91
C LEU A 20 -13.14 11.70 -5.02
N ARG A 21 -12.29 12.72 -5.17
CA ARG A 21 -11.17 12.69 -6.13
C ARG A 21 -10.18 11.56 -5.80
N MET A 22 -9.80 11.41 -4.53
CA MET A 22 -8.88 10.34 -4.11
C MET A 22 -9.50 8.95 -4.30
N PHE A 23 -10.80 8.79 -4.02
CA PHE A 23 -11.53 7.56 -4.30
C PHE A 23 -11.54 7.26 -5.81
N GLY A 24 -11.88 8.25 -6.64
CA GLY A 24 -11.89 8.10 -8.09
C GLY A 24 -10.53 7.70 -8.65
N GLN A 25 -9.44 8.35 -8.21
CA GLN A 25 -8.07 7.97 -8.61
C GLN A 25 -7.71 6.55 -8.17
N GLY A 26 -8.08 6.15 -6.95
CA GLY A 26 -7.88 4.79 -6.46
C GLY A 26 -8.65 3.75 -7.27
N SER A 27 -9.92 4.02 -7.56
CA SER A 27 -10.77 3.14 -8.39
C SER A 27 -10.23 3.01 -9.81
N ILE A 28 -9.80 4.12 -10.43
CA ILE A 28 -9.18 4.09 -11.77
C ILE A 28 -7.96 3.17 -11.76
N ASN A 29 -7.06 3.30 -10.79
CA ASN A 29 -5.86 2.46 -10.71
C ASN A 29 -6.20 0.97 -10.58
N VAL A 30 -7.22 0.62 -9.77
CA VAL A 30 -7.70 -0.76 -9.63
C VAL A 30 -8.23 -1.31 -10.96
N PHE A 31 -9.04 -0.52 -11.67
CA PHE A 31 -9.59 -0.93 -12.97
C PHE A 31 -8.51 -1.02 -14.04
N THR A 32 -7.52 -0.11 -14.05
CA THR A 32 -6.40 -0.15 -14.99
C THR A 32 -5.57 -1.43 -14.81
N ILE A 33 -5.29 -1.84 -13.58
CA ILE A 33 -4.58 -3.11 -13.30
C ILE A 33 -5.41 -4.31 -13.78
N GLY A 34 -6.71 -4.33 -13.46
CA GLY A 34 -7.62 -5.40 -13.91
C GLY A 34 -7.67 -5.51 -15.44
N LEU A 35 -7.81 -4.38 -16.15
CA LEU A 35 -7.80 -4.34 -17.61
C LEU A 35 -6.46 -4.78 -18.19
N GLY A 36 -5.35 -4.34 -17.60
CA GLY A 36 -4.01 -4.74 -18.02
C GLY A 36 -3.80 -6.26 -17.96
N LEU A 37 -4.24 -6.89 -16.87
CA LEU A 37 -4.16 -8.36 -16.70
C LEU A 37 -5.05 -9.11 -17.71
N SER A 38 -6.27 -8.61 -17.95
CA SER A 38 -7.20 -9.18 -18.93
C SER A 38 -6.66 -9.08 -20.36
N ILE A 39 -6.09 -7.94 -20.75
CA ILE A 39 -5.46 -7.76 -22.07
C ILE A 39 -4.26 -8.69 -22.21
N PHE A 40 -3.39 -8.75 -21.19
CA PHE A 40 -2.24 -9.65 -21.18
C PHE A 40 -2.66 -11.13 -21.33
N TRP A 41 -3.74 -11.54 -20.67
CA TRP A 41 -4.30 -12.88 -20.81
C TRP A 41 -4.76 -13.17 -22.24
N ILE A 42 -5.53 -12.25 -22.85
CA ILE A 42 -6.00 -12.40 -24.24
C ILE A 42 -4.81 -12.53 -25.19
N ILE A 43 -3.78 -11.69 -25.04
CA ILE A 43 -2.58 -11.74 -25.88
C ILE A 43 -1.90 -13.11 -25.76
N CYS A 44 -1.72 -13.63 -24.53
CA CYS A 44 -1.16 -14.96 -24.31
C CYS A 44 -2.00 -16.06 -24.98
N ARG A 45 -3.33 -16.01 -24.86
CA ARG A 45 -4.25 -16.99 -25.47
C ARG A 45 -4.23 -16.92 -26.99
N LEU A 46 -4.18 -15.72 -27.56
CA LEU A 46 -4.04 -15.53 -29.00
C LEU A 46 -2.71 -16.10 -29.51
N TYR A 47 -1.61 -15.84 -28.81
CA TYR A 47 -0.30 -16.39 -29.18
C TYR A 47 -0.29 -17.93 -29.23
N GLN A 48 -1.00 -18.60 -28.31
CA GLN A 48 -1.11 -20.06 -28.29
C GLN A 48 -1.94 -20.63 -29.46
N LYS A 49 -2.96 -19.89 -29.92
CA LYS A 49 -3.92 -20.35 -30.93
C LYS A 49 -3.57 -19.92 -32.35
N VAL A 50 -2.84 -18.81 -32.52
CA VAL A 50 -2.45 -18.28 -33.82
C VAL A 50 -1.29 -19.08 -34.39
N CYS A 51 -1.45 -19.60 -35.60
CA CYS A 51 -0.40 -20.26 -36.36
C CYS A 51 -0.25 -19.56 -37.72
N LEU A 52 0.94 -19.03 -38.00
CA LEU A 52 1.20 -18.23 -39.23
C LEU A 52 0.91 -19.01 -40.52
N SER A 53 1.20 -20.31 -40.55
CA SER A 53 0.89 -21.15 -41.71
C SER A 53 -0.62 -21.27 -41.93
N SER A 54 -1.40 -21.47 -40.87
CA SER A 54 -2.87 -21.51 -40.97
C SER A 54 -3.46 -20.16 -41.38
N LEU A 55 -2.89 -19.04 -40.91
CA LEU A 55 -3.29 -17.71 -41.37
C LEU A 55 -3.03 -17.50 -42.87
N TYR A 56 -1.89 -17.98 -43.37
CA TYR A 56 -1.60 -17.94 -44.81
C TYR A 56 -2.67 -18.66 -45.64
N TYR A 57 -3.01 -19.90 -45.27
CA TYR A 57 -4.05 -20.67 -45.95
C TYR A 57 -5.44 -20.05 -45.78
N PHE A 58 -5.73 -19.39 -44.66
CA PHE A 58 -6.97 -18.66 -44.45
C PHE A 58 -7.10 -17.44 -45.38
N VAL A 59 -6.02 -16.70 -45.64
CA VAL A 59 -6.05 -15.59 -46.61
C VAL A 59 -6.36 -16.11 -48.01
N ILE A 60 -5.76 -17.24 -48.39
CA ILE A 60 -6.08 -17.90 -49.67
C ILE A 60 -7.55 -18.33 -49.68
N GLU A 61 -8.06 -18.90 -48.59
CA GLU A 61 -9.46 -19.30 -48.47
C GLU A 61 -10.42 -18.12 -48.69
N ARG A 62 -10.16 -16.96 -48.08
CA ARG A 62 -10.94 -15.74 -48.32
C ARG A 62 -10.87 -15.24 -49.76
N TYR A 63 -9.69 -15.34 -50.37
CA TYR A 63 -9.54 -15.02 -51.79
C TYR A 63 -10.33 -16.00 -52.69
N VAL A 64 -10.34 -17.29 -52.37
CA VAL A 64 -11.08 -18.33 -53.10
C VAL A 64 -12.59 -18.10 -52.97
N GLN A 65 -13.08 -17.83 -51.76
CA GLN A 65 -14.49 -17.50 -51.53
C GLN A 65 -14.92 -16.27 -52.34
N LEU A 66 -14.12 -15.21 -52.34
CA LEU A 66 -14.38 -14.01 -53.14
C LEU A 66 -14.38 -14.33 -54.64
N LYS A 67 -13.41 -15.12 -55.10
CA LYS A 67 -13.28 -15.51 -56.50
C LYS A 67 -14.46 -16.37 -56.96
N LEU A 68 -14.97 -17.27 -56.12
CA LEU A 68 -16.16 -18.06 -56.40
C LEU A 68 -17.41 -17.17 -56.46
N ALA A 69 -17.60 -16.29 -55.47
CA ALA A 69 -18.77 -15.41 -55.41
C ALA A 69 -18.91 -14.49 -56.64
N ILE A 70 -17.78 -14.05 -57.21
CA ILE A 70 -17.77 -13.25 -58.44
C ILE A 70 -17.80 -14.16 -59.68
N GLY A 71 -17.01 -15.23 -59.67
CA GLY A 71 -16.79 -16.09 -60.83
C GLY A 71 -18.01 -16.93 -61.23
N GLU A 72 -18.85 -17.31 -60.26
CA GLU A 72 -20.12 -18.01 -60.51
C GLU A 72 -21.07 -17.21 -61.42
N HIS A 73 -20.89 -15.88 -61.50
CA HIS A 73 -21.66 -15.04 -62.40
C HIS A 73 -21.21 -15.11 -63.86
N PHE A 74 -20.00 -15.60 -64.14
CA PHE A 74 -19.37 -15.55 -65.46
C PHE A 74 -18.98 -16.94 -66.00
N TYR A 75 -18.72 -17.92 -65.12
CA TYR A 75 -18.22 -19.25 -65.47
C TYR A 75 -18.86 -20.32 -64.57
N ASP A 76 -18.96 -21.55 -65.08
CA ASP A 76 -19.30 -22.71 -64.26
C ASP A 76 -18.26 -22.90 -63.15
N ILE A 77 -18.74 -23.28 -61.97
CA ILE A 77 -17.95 -23.35 -60.74
C ILE A 77 -16.73 -24.29 -60.90
N ASP A 78 -16.88 -25.35 -61.68
CA ASP A 78 -15.85 -26.36 -61.94
C ASP A 78 -14.66 -25.82 -62.74
N GLN A 79 -14.82 -24.70 -63.45
CA GLN A 79 -13.76 -24.06 -64.24
C GLN A 79 -12.94 -23.05 -63.44
N ILE A 80 -13.37 -22.72 -62.21
CA ILE A 80 -12.74 -21.70 -61.37
C ILE A 80 -11.58 -22.34 -60.60
N GLY A 81 -10.39 -22.33 -61.19
CA GLY A 81 -9.15 -22.79 -60.56
C GLY A 81 -8.39 -21.71 -59.80
N ILE A 82 -7.58 -22.11 -58.81
CA ILE A 82 -6.64 -21.25 -58.09
C ILE A 82 -5.20 -21.76 -58.20
N LYS A 83 -4.24 -20.85 -58.20
CA LYS A 83 -2.81 -21.18 -58.12
C LYS A 83 -2.25 -20.59 -56.84
N PHE A 84 -1.70 -21.42 -55.97
CA PHE A 84 -1.12 -20.98 -54.70
C PHE A 84 0.15 -21.76 -54.38
N TYR A 85 0.95 -21.22 -53.47
CA TYR A 85 2.18 -21.88 -53.03
C TYR A 85 1.88 -22.78 -51.84
N SER A 86 2.08 -24.09 -51.99
CA SER A 86 1.88 -25.02 -50.89
C SER A 86 3.07 -25.00 -49.94
N LEU A 87 2.88 -24.52 -48.71
CA LEU A 87 3.89 -24.53 -47.66
C LEU A 87 4.32 -25.96 -47.27
N ARG A 88 3.43 -26.94 -47.43
CA ARG A 88 3.71 -28.36 -47.16
C ARG A 88 4.67 -28.96 -48.18
N PHE A 89 4.39 -28.77 -49.47
CA PHE A 89 5.17 -29.37 -50.57
C PHE A 89 6.25 -28.43 -51.12
N LYS A 90 6.32 -27.18 -50.66
CA LYS A 90 7.22 -26.12 -51.12
C LYS A 90 7.22 -25.95 -52.65
N LYS A 91 6.03 -26.03 -53.25
CA LYS A 91 5.82 -25.88 -54.70
C LYS A 91 4.51 -25.18 -55.01
N TRP A 92 4.44 -24.58 -56.19
CA TRP A 92 3.19 -24.04 -56.74
C TRP A 92 2.25 -25.18 -57.09
N MET A 93 1.02 -25.10 -56.60
CA MET A 93 -0.06 -26.05 -56.89
C MET A 93 -1.22 -25.33 -57.55
N HIS A 94 -1.90 -26.04 -58.44
CA HIS A 94 -3.15 -25.62 -59.04
C HIS A 94 -4.24 -26.58 -58.59
N LEU A 95 -5.34 -26.05 -58.05
CA LEU A 95 -6.50 -26.81 -57.61
C LEU A 95 -7.77 -26.06 -58.01
N ASN A 96 -8.87 -26.80 -58.18
CA ASN A 96 -10.18 -26.17 -58.30
C ASN A 96 -10.54 -25.46 -57.00
N ALA A 97 -11.30 -24.36 -57.11
CA ALA A 97 -11.68 -23.55 -55.96
C ALA A 97 -12.49 -24.35 -54.92
N GLN A 98 -13.42 -25.21 -55.36
CA GLN A 98 -14.19 -26.07 -54.45
C GLN A 98 -13.32 -27.12 -53.75
N ASP A 99 -12.42 -27.78 -54.48
CA ASP A 99 -11.52 -28.78 -53.90
C ASP A 99 -10.60 -28.16 -52.84
N PHE A 100 -10.09 -26.95 -53.09
CA PHE A 100 -9.31 -26.22 -52.10
C PHE A 100 -10.13 -25.88 -50.84
N LEU A 101 -11.37 -25.41 -50.99
CA LEU A 101 -12.23 -25.15 -49.84
C LEU A 101 -12.49 -26.42 -49.04
N HIS A 102 -12.81 -27.52 -49.71
CA HIS A 102 -13.02 -28.81 -49.06
C HIS A 102 -11.75 -29.25 -48.31
N GLU A 103 -10.57 -29.19 -48.92
CA GLU A 103 -9.29 -29.54 -48.26
C GLU A 103 -8.98 -28.59 -47.08
N PHE A 104 -9.32 -27.31 -47.19
CA PHE A 104 -9.11 -26.34 -46.11
C PHE A 104 -9.97 -26.66 -44.88
N TYR A 105 -11.28 -26.85 -45.07
CA TYR A 105 -12.23 -27.10 -43.98
C TYR A 105 -12.07 -28.50 -43.37
N THR A 106 -11.69 -29.51 -44.16
CA THR A 106 -11.39 -30.86 -43.65
C THR A 106 -9.97 -30.99 -43.10
N GLY A 107 -9.07 -30.08 -43.49
CA GLY A 107 -7.67 -30.10 -43.12
C GLY A 107 -7.36 -29.47 -41.76
N GLN A 108 -6.10 -29.62 -41.34
CA GLN A 108 -5.60 -29.07 -40.07
C GLN A 108 -5.61 -27.53 -40.02
N HIS A 109 -5.54 -26.86 -41.18
CA HIS A 109 -5.52 -25.40 -41.25
C HIS A 109 -6.90 -24.80 -40.95
N GLY A 110 -7.97 -25.32 -41.56
CA GLY A 110 -9.34 -24.90 -41.26
C GLY A 110 -9.72 -25.18 -39.81
N PHE A 111 -9.37 -26.36 -39.28
CA PHE A 111 -9.62 -26.69 -37.88
C PHE A 111 -8.99 -25.69 -36.89
N LYS A 112 -7.72 -25.29 -37.10
CA LYS A 112 -7.05 -24.28 -36.26
C LYS A 112 -7.71 -22.90 -36.35
N ILE A 113 -8.16 -22.52 -37.53
CA ILE A 113 -8.86 -21.24 -37.75
C ILE A 113 -10.23 -21.28 -37.09
N GLN A 114 -10.96 -22.39 -37.20
CA GLN A 114 -12.23 -22.59 -36.53
C GLN A 114 -12.08 -22.52 -35.00
N GLN A 115 -11.07 -23.18 -34.43
CA GLN A 115 -10.77 -23.09 -33.00
C GLN A 115 -10.44 -21.67 -32.52
N LEU A 116 -9.78 -20.88 -33.38
CA LEU A 116 -9.51 -19.47 -33.11
C LEU A 116 -10.80 -18.65 -33.18
N TRP A 117 -11.68 -18.93 -34.13
CA TRP A 117 -12.97 -18.28 -34.29
C TRP A 117 -13.93 -18.56 -33.13
N GLU A 118 -14.05 -19.83 -32.73
CA GLU A 118 -14.83 -20.26 -31.57
C GLU A 118 -14.32 -19.61 -30.28
N PHE A 119 -12.99 -19.52 -30.12
CA PHE A 119 -12.40 -18.80 -29.00
C PHE A 119 -12.78 -17.32 -29.00
N LEU A 120 -12.66 -16.62 -30.14
CA LEU A 120 -12.96 -15.19 -30.23
C LEU A 120 -14.42 -14.86 -29.93
N ILE A 121 -15.36 -15.68 -30.43
CA ILE A 121 -16.80 -15.41 -30.30
C ILE A 121 -17.31 -15.84 -28.92
N ASN A 122 -16.96 -17.04 -28.47
CA ASN A 122 -17.63 -17.67 -27.32
C ASN A 122 -16.84 -17.54 -26.02
N SER A 123 -15.51 -17.72 -26.07
CA SER A 123 -14.70 -17.88 -24.86
C SER A 123 -13.95 -16.61 -24.45
N ALA A 124 -13.50 -15.79 -25.41
CA ALA A 124 -12.59 -14.69 -25.17
C ALA A 124 -13.15 -13.65 -24.21
N LEU A 125 -14.42 -13.26 -24.36
CA LEU A 125 -15.07 -12.28 -23.50
C LEU A 125 -15.24 -12.80 -22.08
N LEU A 126 -15.71 -14.03 -21.92
CA LEU A 126 -15.94 -14.64 -20.61
C LEU A 126 -14.62 -14.86 -19.86
N GLU A 127 -13.60 -15.43 -20.51
CA GLU A 127 -12.26 -15.59 -19.92
C GLU A 127 -11.68 -14.24 -19.49
N SER A 128 -11.80 -13.22 -20.33
CA SER A 128 -11.34 -11.86 -20.05
C SER A 128 -12.06 -11.24 -18.85
N LEU A 129 -13.38 -11.41 -18.75
CA LEU A 129 -14.18 -10.88 -17.65
C LEU A 129 -13.83 -11.55 -16.31
N VAL A 130 -13.57 -12.86 -16.32
CA VAL A 130 -13.15 -13.60 -15.13
C VAL A 130 -11.77 -13.11 -14.66
N VAL A 131 -10.79 -12.99 -15.57
CA VAL A 131 -9.46 -12.48 -15.23
C VAL A 131 -9.52 -11.04 -14.73
N PHE A 132 -10.35 -10.20 -15.34
CA PHE A 132 -10.59 -8.83 -14.91
C PHE A 132 -11.14 -8.78 -13.47
N ALA A 133 -12.18 -9.56 -13.17
CA ALA A 133 -12.78 -9.61 -11.84
C ALA A 133 -11.77 -10.06 -10.77
N ILE A 134 -10.99 -11.11 -11.06
CA ILE A 134 -9.93 -11.59 -10.18
C ILE A 134 -8.87 -10.49 -9.97
N GLY A 135 -8.42 -9.83 -11.04
CA GLY A 135 -7.44 -8.74 -10.97
C GLY A 135 -7.92 -7.56 -10.12
N VAL A 136 -9.20 -7.19 -10.23
CA VAL A 136 -9.84 -6.16 -9.40
C VAL A 136 -9.86 -6.57 -7.93
N ILE A 137 -10.28 -7.80 -7.61
CA ILE A 137 -10.32 -8.31 -6.23
C ILE A 137 -8.91 -8.30 -5.61
N ILE A 138 -7.92 -8.82 -6.32
CA ILE A 138 -6.52 -8.83 -5.85
C ILE A 138 -6.02 -7.42 -5.60
N SER A 139 -6.30 -6.49 -6.52
CA SER A 139 -5.89 -5.09 -6.39
C SER A 139 -6.52 -4.41 -5.16
N ILE A 140 -7.82 -4.62 -4.94
CA ILE A 140 -8.54 -4.10 -3.76
C ILE A 140 -7.91 -4.64 -2.47
N VAL A 141 -7.67 -5.94 -2.39
CA VAL A 141 -7.05 -6.59 -1.22
C VAL A 141 -5.65 -6.02 -0.98
N PHE A 142 -4.84 -5.90 -2.04
CA PHE A 142 -3.49 -5.36 -1.98
C PHE A 142 -3.46 -3.91 -1.47
N PHE A 143 -4.25 -3.01 -2.07
CA PHE A 143 -4.30 -1.60 -1.66
C PHE A 143 -4.84 -1.45 -0.24
N THR A 144 -5.82 -2.26 0.16
CA THR A 144 -6.36 -2.25 1.53
C THR A 144 -5.29 -2.68 2.55
N ALA A 145 -4.54 -3.74 2.25
CA ALA A 145 -3.46 -4.21 3.12
C ALA A 145 -2.32 -3.19 3.23
N GLN A 146 -1.94 -2.56 2.12
CA GLN A 146 -0.92 -1.50 2.08
C GLN A 146 -1.38 -0.25 2.84
N GLY A 147 -2.65 0.12 2.74
CA GLY A 147 -3.24 1.22 3.51
C GLY A 147 -3.13 0.99 5.02
N LYS A 148 -3.52 -0.21 5.50
CA LYS A 148 -3.43 -0.56 6.92
C LYS A 148 -1.98 -0.48 7.45
N LYS A 149 -1.01 -1.01 6.71
CA LYS A 149 0.42 -0.96 7.09
C LYS A 149 0.96 0.47 7.21
N THR A 150 0.49 1.36 6.34
CA THR A 150 0.94 2.77 6.31
C THR A 150 0.32 3.56 7.47
N ILE A 151 -0.96 3.35 7.77
CA ILE A 151 -1.66 4.02 8.87
C ILE A 151 -1.07 3.62 10.23
N ILE A 152 -0.76 2.33 10.44
CA ILE A 152 -0.21 1.84 11.71
C ILE A 152 1.17 2.45 12.03
N LYS A 153 1.95 2.83 11.00
CA LYS A 153 3.28 3.42 11.18
C LYS A 153 3.28 4.94 11.32
N ALA A 154 2.18 5.60 10.96
CA ALA A 154 2.09 7.04 11.04
C ALA A 154 1.82 7.46 12.49
N LYS A 155 2.85 7.47 13.34
CA LYS A 155 2.81 8.26 14.56
C LYS A 155 2.76 9.73 14.14
N ILE A 156 1.55 10.30 14.15
CA ILE A 156 1.29 11.58 13.49
C ILE A 156 2.06 12.70 14.22
N ARG A 157 2.00 12.77 15.57
CA ARG A 157 2.79 13.64 16.49
C ARG A 157 2.64 13.13 17.94
N GLY A 158 3.41 13.68 18.90
CA GLY A 158 3.19 13.51 20.35
C GLY A 158 4.34 12.82 21.10
N ALA A 159 4.19 12.67 22.41
CA ALA A 159 5.13 11.94 23.26
C ALA A 159 5.06 10.43 23.01
N ASP A 160 6.20 9.74 23.07
CA ASP A 160 6.24 8.28 23.08
C ASP A 160 6.22 7.76 24.51
N PHE A 161 5.44 6.71 24.74
CA PHE A 161 5.59 5.91 25.94
C PHE A 161 6.72 4.92 25.72
N VAL A 162 7.76 5.01 26.54
CA VAL A 162 8.96 4.18 26.46
C VAL A 162 9.22 3.58 27.85
N GLU A 163 9.63 2.31 27.90
CA GLU A 163 10.00 1.66 29.16
C GLU A 163 11.16 2.40 29.85
N CYS A 164 11.13 2.52 31.18
CA CYS A 164 12.14 3.24 31.96
C CYS A 164 13.57 2.81 31.67
N LYS A 165 13.82 1.50 31.48
CA LYS A 165 15.15 0.96 31.15
C LYS A 165 15.63 1.43 29.78
N CYS A 166 14.73 1.46 28.80
CA CYS A 166 15.04 1.93 27.45
C CYS A 166 15.32 3.44 27.46
N LEU A 167 14.46 4.23 28.13
CA LEU A 167 14.65 5.68 28.26
C LEU A 167 15.98 6.02 28.96
N SER A 168 16.33 5.30 30.02
CA SER A 168 17.63 5.45 30.72
C SER A 168 18.81 5.16 29.79
N LYS A 169 18.75 4.09 28.98
CA LYS A 169 19.76 3.78 27.96
C LYS A 169 19.86 4.88 26.89
N MET A 170 18.73 5.41 26.42
CA MET A 170 18.68 6.49 25.43
C MET A 170 19.36 7.76 25.98
N LEU A 171 19.06 8.15 27.22
CA LEU A 171 19.67 9.31 27.86
C LEU A 171 21.18 9.14 28.05
N LYS A 172 21.64 7.96 28.48
CA LYS A 172 23.06 7.64 28.65
C LYS A 172 23.80 7.66 27.30
N SER A 173 23.26 7.00 26.29
CA SER A 173 23.82 6.94 24.93
C SER A 173 23.95 8.34 24.31
N ALA A 174 22.92 9.18 24.49
CA ALA A 174 22.92 10.55 24.01
C ALA A 174 23.80 11.52 24.83
N LYS A 175 24.51 11.05 25.88
CA LYS A 175 25.23 11.89 26.85
C LYS A 175 24.36 12.98 27.50
N LYS A 176 23.05 12.71 27.62
CA LYS A 176 22.02 13.59 28.20
C LYS A 176 21.50 13.10 29.55
N ALA A 177 22.11 12.10 30.17
CA ALA A 177 21.77 11.68 31.51
C ALA A 177 22.28 12.70 32.55
N SER A 178 21.38 13.17 33.42
CA SER A 178 21.71 13.99 34.58
C SER A 178 22.28 13.13 35.72
N LYS A 179 22.85 13.78 36.72
CA LYS A 179 23.32 13.13 37.96
C LYS A 179 22.15 12.76 38.88
N ILE A 180 21.06 13.54 38.81
CA ILE A 180 19.83 13.30 39.57
C ILE A 180 19.01 12.21 38.90
N CYS A 181 18.56 11.24 39.68
CA CYS A 181 17.74 10.10 39.26
C CYS A 181 16.49 9.96 40.14
N PHE A 182 15.40 9.46 39.55
CA PHE A 182 14.18 9.06 40.26
C PHE A 182 13.82 7.63 39.90
N GLY A 183 13.67 6.72 40.86
CA GLY A 183 13.38 5.30 40.61
C GLY A 183 14.38 4.64 39.65
N GLY A 184 15.65 5.08 39.65
CA GLY A 184 16.69 4.61 38.72
C GLY A 184 16.64 5.20 37.30
N LEU A 185 15.71 6.13 37.02
CA LEU A 185 15.66 6.88 35.77
C LEU A 185 16.41 8.22 35.93
N PRO A 186 17.54 8.44 35.22
CA PRO A 186 18.21 9.74 35.23
C PRO A 186 17.33 10.80 34.58
N LEU A 187 17.34 12.02 35.14
CA LEU A 187 16.72 13.17 34.50
C LEU A 187 17.46 13.58 33.22
N VAL A 188 16.84 14.42 32.41
CA VAL A 188 17.51 15.07 31.29
C VAL A 188 18.53 16.07 31.83
N LYS A 189 19.77 16.00 31.37
CA LYS A 189 20.84 16.90 31.80
C LYS A 189 20.41 18.37 31.63
N ASN A 190 20.66 19.19 32.65
CA ASN A 190 20.27 20.59 32.75
C ASN A 190 18.76 20.84 32.95
N SER A 191 17.90 19.82 32.94
CA SER A 191 16.47 20.01 33.23
C SER A 191 16.21 20.24 34.72
N GLU A 192 17.18 19.94 35.59
CA GLU A 192 17.09 20.23 37.03
C GLU A 192 16.91 21.72 37.35
N ARG A 193 17.28 22.62 36.41
CA ARG A 193 17.11 24.07 36.55
C ARG A 193 15.76 24.59 36.04
N LEU A 194 14.96 23.74 35.39
CA LEU A 194 13.69 24.12 34.77
C LEU A 194 12.48 23.97 35.71
N HIS A 195 12.73 23.74 37.00
CA HIS A 195 11.74 23.33 38.01
C HIS A 195 11.10 21.97 37.72
N ILE A 196 10.75 21.25 38.79
CA ILE A 196 10.12 19.92 38.70
C ILE A 196 8.78 20.01 39.43
N LEU A 197 7.69 19.75 38.70
CA LEU A 197 6.36 19.61 39.29
C LEU A 197 6.13 18.15 39.68
N ILE A 198 5.96 17.90 40.98
CA ILE A 198 5.60 16.60 41.52
C ILE A 198 4.12 16.62 41.90
N THR A 199 3.29 15.86 41.20
CA THR A 199 1.83 15.80 41.44
C THR A 199 1.36 14.38 41.69
N GLY A 200 0.31 14.23 42.50
CA GLY A 200 -0.30 12.95 42.88
C GLY A 200 -1.20 13.08 44.09
N THR A 201 -2.13 12.14 44.30
CA THR A 201 -3.04 12.11 45.48
C THR A 201 -2.28 11.75 46.77
N THR A 202 -2.91 11.86 47.93
CA THR A 202 -2.31 11.44 49.21
C THR A 202 -1.97 9.95 49.17
N GLY A 203 -0.79 9.58 49.64
CA GLY A 203 -0.30 8.19 49.60
C GLY A 203 0.39 7.74 48.31
N THR A 204 0.47 8.57 47.26
CA THR A 204 1.12 8.20 45.97
C THR A 204 2.64 8.24 45.96
N GLY A 205 3.28 8.52 47.10
CA GLY A 205 4.74 8.48 47.22
C GLY A 205 5.48 9.80 46.93
N LYS A 206 4.80 10.95 46.89
CA LYS A 206 5.47 12.28 46.76
C LYS A 206 6.58 12.47 47.79
N THR A 207 6.31 12.17 49.07
CA THR A 207 7.30 12.21 50.16
C THR A 207 8.45 11.22 49.93
N ASN A 208 8.15 10.04 49.38
CA ASN A 208 9.17 9.04 49.05
C ASN A 208 10.12 9.54 47.95
N MET A 209 9.59 10.23 46.94
CA MET A 209 10.41 10.82 45.89
C MET A 209 11.31 11.95 46.41
N LEU A 210 10.85 12.75 47.37
CA LEU A 210 11.71 13.72 48.06
C LEU A 210 12.80 13.04 48.90
N ASN A 211 12.46 11.94 49.59
CA ASN A 211 13.43 11.14 50.34
C ASN A 211 14.49 10.48 49.44
N GLU A 212 14.19 10.24 48.16
CA GLU A 212 15.17 9.77 47.16
C GLU A 212 16.05 10.93 46.65
N LEU A 213 15.48 12.13 46.51
CA LEU A 213 16.17 13.31 45.94
C LEU A 213 17.18 13.95 46.90
N LEU A 214 16.80 14.14 48.17
CA LEU A 214 17.63 14.87 49.14
C LEU A 214 19.01 14.24 49.37
N PRO A 215 19.16 12.91 49.50
CA PRO A 215 20.46 12.26 49.57
C PRO A 215 21.33 12.54 48.33
N GLN A 216 20.74 12.62 47.14
CA GLN A 216 21.47 12.90 45.90
C GLN A 216 21.99 14.34 45.87
N ILE A 217 21.16 15.30 46.28
CA ILE A 217 21.56 16.71 46.44
C ILE A 217 22.74 16.80 47.42
N ARG A 218 22.64 16.13 48.57
CA ARG A 218 23.72 16.10 49.57
C ARG A 218 25.00 15.45 49.03
N LEU A 219 24.88 14.32 48.33
CA LEU A 219 26.01 13.63 47.68
C LEU A 219 26.73 14.55 46.69
N HIS A 220 25.98 15.37 45.97
CA HIS A 220 26.52 16.33 45.00
C HIS A 220 27.03 17.64 45.62
N LYS A 221 26.90 17.81 46.95
CA LYS A 221 27.23 19.04 47.69
C LYS A 221 26.42 20.25 47.21
N ASP A 222 25.22 20.00 46.69
CA ASP A 222 24.27 21.04 46.31
C ASP A 222 23.53 21.53 47.56
N ARG A 223 23.00 22.76 47.49
CA ARG A 223 22.23 23.38 48.58
C ARG A 223 20.75 23.23 48.30
N ALA A 224 19.98 22.87 49.31
CA ALA A 224 18.52 22.83 49.26
C ALA A 224 17.93 23.68 50.39
N ILE A 225 16.82 24.35 50.09
CA ILE A 225 15.95 24.98 51.09
C ILE A 225 14.66 24.16 51.09
N ILE A 226 14.28 23.66 52.25
CA ILE A 226 13.09 22.81 52.42
C ILE A 226 12.12 23.56 53.31
N VAL A 227 10.89 23.70 52.84
CA VAL A 227 9.77 24.16 53.67
C VAL A 227 9.13 22.93 54.28
N ASP A 228 9.49 22.63 55.52
CA ASP A 228 9.00 21.45 56.24
C ASP A 228 7.98 21.86 57.31
N THR A 229 6.70 21.67 57.00
CA THR A 229 5.60 22.00 57.92
C THR A 229 5.37 20.92 58.98
N THR A 230 5.90 19.70 58.81
CA THR A 230 5.66 18.58 59.73
C THR A 230 6.90 18.23 60.58
N GLY A 231 8.06 18.79 60.25
CA GLY A 231 9.34 18.50 60.92
C GLY A 231 9.97 17.16 60.55
N ALA A 232 9.36 16.39 59.64
CA ALA A 232 9.77 15.03 59.31
C ALA A 232 11.06 14.97 58.47
N PHE A 233 11.32 16.01 57.67
CA PHE A 233 12.57 16.13 56.93
C PHE A 233 13.68 16.70 57.80
N THR A 234 13.35 17.63 58.71
CA THR A 234 14.30 18.14 59.70
C THR A 234 14.81 17.01 60.58
N ASP A 235 13.93 16.19 61.17
CA ASP A 235 14.33 15.06 62.01
C ASP A 235 15.27 14.07 61.29
N ARG A 236 15.01 13.80 60.00
CA ARG A 236 15.76 12.81 59.23
C ARG A 236 17.06 13.32 58.62
N PHE A 237 17.09 14.56 58.17
CA PHE A 237 18.19 15.09 57.34
C PHE A 237 18.98 16.23 57.99
N PHE A 238 18.55 16.74 59.14
CA PHE A 238 19.30 17.75 59.87
C PHE A 238 20.65 17.20 60.35
N ASP A 239 21.71 17.97 60.07
CA ASP A 239 23.06 17.67 60.53
C ASP A 239 23.66 18.97 61.11
N PRO A 240 23.83 19.04 62.44
CA PRO A 240 24.39 20.21 63.12
C PRO A 240 25.79 20.59 62.65
N CYS A 241 26.57 19.62 62.14
CA CYS A 241 27.95 19.84 61.72
C CYS A 241 28.07 20.36 60.27
N MET A 242 27.02 20.25 59.44
CA MET A 242 27.16 20.49 57.99
C MET A 242 26.38 21.69 57.43
N ILE A 243 25.24 22.16 57.99
CA ILE A 243 24.43 23.21 57.33
C ILE A 243 23.73 24.18 58.32
N LYS A 244 23.79 25.49 57.97
CA LYS A 244 22.92 26.58 58.47
C LYS A 244 21.49 26.39 57.94
N ILE A 245 20.57 25.89 58.76
CA ILE A 245 19.14 26.01 58.47
C ILE A 245 18.72 27.44 58.82
N SER A 246 18.37 28.25 57.82
CA SER A 246 17.56 29.44 58.08
C SER A 246 16.11 29.00 58.14
N GLU A 247 15.58 28.94 59.35
CA GLU A 247 14.16 28.79 59.64
C GLU A 247 13.43 30.02 59.05
N ILE A 248 12.89 29.90 57.84
CA ILE A 248 11.94 30.91 57.33
C ILE A 248 10.55 30.37 57.67
N ALA A 249 10.13 30.65 58.90
CA ALA A 249 8.75 30.59 59.30
C ALA A 249 7.98 31.66 58.49
N ILE A 250 7.36 31.26 57.39
CA ILE A 250 6.29 32.06 56.78
C ILE A 250 5.06 31.82 57.65
N LYS A 251 4.77 32.80 58.53
CA LYS A 251 3.48 32.94 59.20
C LYS A 251 2.36 33.14 58.18
#